data_AF-A0A946WZF4-F1
#
_entry.id   AF-A0A946WZF4-F1
#
_cell.length_a   1.000
_cell.length_b   1.000
_cell.length_c   1.000
_cell.angle_alpha   90.00
_cell.angle_beta   90.00
_cell.angle_gamma   90.00
#
_symmetry.space_group_name_H-M   'P 1'
#
loop_
_entity.id
_entity.type
_entity.pdbx_description
1 polymer ?
#
loop_
_entity_poly.entity_id
_entity_poly.type
_entity_poly.pdbx_seq_one_letter_code
_entity_poly.pdbx_strand_id
1 'polypeptide(L)'
;FCYKSFCLDGAFGDYENFDGPTLDYTFISTSYAFDNGIYLTYGDFSKDAAGSYFELGYGFSLDVMDATIKYISSDSTLVGPSGDNFLIFSLAKSFSFE
;
A
#
# COMPACT_ATOMS: atom_id res chain seq x y z
N PHE A 1 -10.82 -4.96 -7.64
CA PHE A 1 -11.22 -6.24 -8.26
C PHE A 1 -10.22 -7.29 -7.84
N CYS A 2 -10.66 -8.40 -7.25
CA CYS A 2 -9.78 -9.48 -6.83
C CYS A 2 -10.21 -10.80 -7.46
N TYR A 3 -9.25 -11.55 -7.97
CA TYR A 3 -9.42 -12.90 -8.47
C TYR A 3 -8.29 -13.80 -7.99
N LYS A 4 -8.62 -14.74 -7.11
CA LYS A 4 -7.66 -15.60 -6.39
C LYS A 4 -6.63 -14.73 -5.66
N SER A 5 -5.34 -15.02 -5.88
CA SER A 5 -4.18 -14.30 -5.34
C SER A 5 -3.98 -12.91 -5.93
N PHE A 6 -4.59 -12.59 -7.06
CA PHE A 6 -4.36 -11.33 -7.76
C PHE A 6 -5.46 -10.32 -7.44
N CYS A 7 -5.08 -9.10 -7.09
CA CYS A 7 -5.97 -7.98 -6.90
C CYS A 7 -5.51 -6.79 -7.75
N LEU A 8 -6.48 -6.02 -8.22
CA LEU A 8 -6.29 -4.77 -8.93
C LEU A 8 -7.25 -3.75 -8.35
N ASP A 9 -6.72 -2.67 -7.83
CA ASP A 9 -7.48 -1.61 -7.19
C ASP A 9 -7.26 -0.31 -7.95
N GLY A 10 -8.29 0.52 -7.95
CA GLY A 10 -8.26 1.79 -8.65
C GLY A 10 -9.10 2.79 -7.88
N ALA A 11 -8.55 3.98 -7.70
CA ALA A 11 -9.23 5.10 -7.08
C ALA A 11 -8.98 6.36 -7.90
N PHE A 12 -9.97 7.24 -7.95
CA PHE A 12 -9.84 8.56 -8.55
C PHE A 12 -10.50 9.56 -7.62
N GLY A 13 -9.95 10.76 -7.55
CA GLY A 13 -10.52 11.80 -6.72
C GLY A 13 -9.66 13.05 -6.72
N ASP A 14 -10.09 13.97 -5.88
CA ASP A 14 -9.50 15.28 -5.74
C ASP A 14 -8.98 15.45 -4.32
N TYR A 15 -7.80 16.03 -4.18
CA TYR A 15 -7.21 16.36 -2.89
C TYR A 15 -7.22 17.89 -2.71
N GLU A 16 -8.03 18.36 -1.77
CA GLU A 16 -8.05 19.78 -1.39
C GLU A 16 -6.82 20.10 -0.53
N ASN A 17 -5.83 20.71 -1.17
CA ASN A 17 -4.55 20.97 -0.54
C ASN A 17 -4.57 22.25 0.32
N PHE A 18 -5.38 22.30 1.39
CA PHE A 18 -5.49 23.46 2.30
C PHE A 18 -5.47 24.83 1.57
N ASP A 19 -4.34 25.55 1.58
CA ASP A 19 -4.14 26.87 0.95
C ASP A 19 -3.62 26.82 -0.51
N GLY A 20 -3.43 25.63 -1.06
CA GLY A 20 -2.92 25.34 -2.40
C GLY A 20 -4.01 24.91 -3.39
N PRO A 21 -3.63 24.67 -4.66
CA PRO A 21 -4.57 24.19 -5.68
C PRO A 21 -5.09 22.80 -5.32
N THR A 22 -6.35 22.53 -5.66
CA THR A 22 -6.92 21.18 -5.64
C THR A 22 -6.13 20.31 -6.62
N LEU A 23 -5.71 19.14 -6.15
CA LEU A 23 -4.91 18.20 -6.93
C LEU A 23 -5.79 17.02 -7.35
N ASP A 24 -5.98 16.88 -8.65
CA ASP A 24 -6.60 15.69 -9.23
C ASP A 24 -5.62 14.51 -9.12
N TYR A 25 -6.09 13.36 -8.63
CA TYR A 25 -5.30 12.14 -8.65
C TYR A 25 -6.07 10.96 -9.25
N THR A 26 -5.33 10.09 -9.91
CA THR A 26 -5.79 8.75 -10.27
C THR A 26 -4.76 7.77 -9.75
N PHE A 27 -5.23 6.85 -8.94
CA PHE A 27 -4.45 5.80 -8.33
C PHE A 27 -4.87 4.46 -8.93
N ILE A 28 -3.89 3.67 -9.33
CA ILE A 28 -4.08 2.28 -9.74
C ILE A 28 -3.05 1.45 -8.99
N SER A 29 -3.48 0.35 -8.39
CA SER A 29 -2.57 -0.63 -7.84
C SER A 29 -2.91 -2.04 -8.25
N THR A 30 -1.88 -2.87 -8.22
CA THR A 30 -2.03 -4.30 -8.38
C THR A 30 -1.28 -4.99 -7.26
N SER A 31 -1.87 -6.05 -6.73
CA SER A 31 -1.25 -6.86 -5.71
C SER A 31 -1.38 -8.34 -6.02
N TYR A 32 -0.41 -9.10 -5.53
CA TYR A 32 -0.36 -10.54 -5.65
C TYR A 32 0.02 -11.17 -4.32
N ALA A 33 -0.83 -12.04 -3.80
CA ALA A 33 -0.61 -12.77 -2.55
C ALA A 33 -0.27 -14.24 -2.82
N PHE A 34 0.87 -14.69 -2.33
CA PHE A 34 1.30 -16.09 -2.38
C PHE A 34 0.69 -16.87 -1.21
N ASP A 35 0.45 -18.17 -1.42
CA ASP A 35 -0.11 -19.06 -0.39
C ASP A 35 0.76 -19.19 0.88
N ASN A 36 2.03 -18.79 0.80
CA ASN A 36 2.95 -18.81 1.94
C ASN A 36 2.88 -17.54 2.82
N GLY A 37 1.95 -16.62 2.58
CA GLY A 37 1.78 -15.39 3.36
C GLY A 37 2.61 -14.21 2.88
N ILE A 38 3.44 -14.38 1.84
CA ILE A 38 4.09 -13.27 1.15
C ILE A 38 3.07 -12.58 0.25
N TYR A 39 3.11 -11.25 0.18
CA TYR A 39 2.39 -10.50 -0.83
C TYR A 39 3.27 -9.39 -1.39
N LEU A 40 2.99 -9.02 -2.63
CA LEU A 40 3.63 -7.91 -3.31
C LEU A 40 2.56 -7.00 -3.91
N THR A 41 2.77 -5.70 -3.79
CA THR A 41 1.87 -4.67 -4.29
C THR A 41 2.70 -3.66 -5.08
N TYR A 42 2.21 -3.27 -6.24
CA TYR A 42 2.73 -2.15 -7.00
C TYR A 42 1.59 -1.16 -7.23
N GLY A 43 1.80 0.09 -6.80
CA GLY A 43 0.84 1.16 -6.95
C GLY A 43 1.43 2.31 -7.73
N ASP A 44 0.65 2.90 -8.62
CA ASP A 44 0.99 4.07 -9.41
C ASP A 44 -0.06 5.15 -9.19
N PHE A 45 0.41 6.35 -8.92
CA PHE A 45 -0.35 7.57 -8.90
C PHE A 45 0.00 8.39 -10.14
N SER A 46 -1.03 8.90 -10.78
CA SER A 46 -0.98 9.65 -12.03
C SER A 46 -1.67 11.00 -11.87
N LYS A 47 -1.46 11.88 -12.86
CA LYS A 47 -1.86 13.30 -12.91
C LYS A 47 -0.98 14.20 -12.03
N ASP A 48 -1.57 14.95 -11.11
CA ASP A 48 -0.88 15.96 -10.30
C ASP A 48 -0.15 15.34 -9.10
N ALA A 49 -0.48 14.08 -8.77
CA ALA A 49 0.27 13.24 -7.86
C ALA A 49 1.02 12.15 -8.65
N ALA A 50 2.00 12.53 -9.46
CA ALA A 50 2.78 11.55 -10.23
C ALA A 50 3.75 10.78 -9.32
N GLY A 51 3.67 9.45 -9.32
CA GLY A 51 4.69 8.60 -8.71
C GLY A 51 4.22 7.20 -8.40
N SER A 52 5.16 6.28 -8.21
CA SER A 52 4.85 4.88 -7.94
C SER A 52 5.45 4.40 -6.62
N TYR A 53 4.86 3.36 -6.04
CA TYR A 53 5.41 2.66 -4.91
C TYR A 53 5.36 1.15 -5.14
N PHE A 54 6.34 0.48 -4.56
CA PHE A 54 6.40 -0.96 -4.47
C PHE A 54 6.35 -1.37 -3.00
N GLU A 55 5.50 -2.33 -2.67
CA GLU A 55 5.38 -2.90 -1.34
C GLU A 55 5.61 -4.41 -1.42
N LEU A 56 6.46 -4.92 -0.53
CA LEU A 56 6.65 -6.34 -0.29
C LEU A 56 6.34 -6.63 1.17
N GLY A 57 5.37 -7.50 1.41
CA GLY A 57 4.96 -7.87 2.75
C GLY A 57 5.00 -9.37 2.99
N TYR A 58 5.12 -9.73 4.26
CA TYR A 58 5.02 -11.10 4.76
C TYR A 58 4.16 -11.09 6.03
N GLY A 59 3.00 -11.74 5.94
CA GLY A 59 2.09 -11.96 7.07
C GLY A 59 2.27 -13.36 7.64
N PHE A 60 2.32 -13.46 8.97
CA PHE A 60 2.34 -14.75 9.67
C PHE A 60 1.56 -14.65 10.98
N SER A 61 0.86 -15.74 11.30
CA SER A 61 0.07 -15.83 12.53
C SER A 61 0.88 -16.53 13.63
N LEU A 62 0.96 -15.89 14.79
CA LEU A 62 1.54 -16.38 16.04
C LEU A 62 0.42 -16.64 17.04
N ASP A 63 -0.21 -17.82 16.92
CA ASP A 63 -1.29 -18.29 17.81
C ASP A 63 -2.46 -17.29 17.88
N VAL A 64 -2.53 -16.46 18.94
CA VAL A 64 -3.58 -15.45 19.15
C VAL A 64 -3.28 -14.09 18.52
N MET A 65 -2.14 -13.94 17.85
CA MET A 65 -1.66 -12.68 17.31
C MET A 65 -1.29 -12.84 15.84
N ASP A 66 -1.59 -11.83 15.04
CA ASP A 66 -1.13 -11.75 13.65
C ASP A 66 0.02 -10.75 13.58
N ALA A 67 1.11 -11.16 12.95
CA ALA A 67 2.25 -10.31 12.70
C ALA A 67 2.40 -10.07 11.20
N THR A 68 2.85 -8.88 10.82
CA THR A 68 3.15 -8.56 9.44
C THR A 68 4.40 -7.71 9.40
N ILE A 69 5.32 -8.07 8.50
CA ILE A 69 6.49 -7.28 8.18
C ILE A 69 6.29 -6.83 6.73
N LYS A 70 6.44 -5.54 6.46
CA LYS A 70 6.38 -5.02 5.09
C LYS A 70 7.41 -3.96 4.84
N TYR A 71 7.94 -3.99 3.63
CA TYR A 71 8.87 -3.04 3.09
C TYR A 71 8.17 -2.27 1.97
N ILE A 72 8.15 -0.95 2.06
CA ILE A 72 7.55 -0.07 1.06
C ILE A 72 8.68 0.80 0.53
N SER A 73 8.89 0.76 -0.78
CA SER A 73 9.80 1.65 -1.49
C SER A 73 8.97 2.56 -2.37
N SER A 74 9.04 3.85 -2.11
CA SER A 74 8.32 4.87 -2.86
C SER A 74 9.28 5.67 -3.71
N ASP A 75 8.90 5.91 -4.96
CA ASP A 75 9.72 6.67 -5.89
C ASP A 75 9.87 8.13 -5.43
N SER A 76 10.97 8.77 -5.84
CA SER A 76 11.27 10.16 -5.47
C SER A 76 10.24 11.16 -5.98
N THR A 77 9.49 10.78 -7.01
CA THR A 77 8.34 11.53 -7.51
C THR A 77 7.16 11.53 -6.53
N LEU A 78 7.01 10.50 -5.70
CA LEU A 78 5.88 10.31 -4.78
C LEU A 78 6.15 10.84 -3.36
N VAL A 79 7.39 10.72 -2.86
CA VAL A 79 7.76 11.05 -1.46
C VAL A 79 8.84 12.13 -1.33
N GLY A 80 9.30 12.70 -2.45
CA GLY A 80 10.29 13.78 -2.47
C GLY A 80 11.64 13.35 -3.06
N PRO A 81 12.57 14.29 -3.31
CA PRO A 81 13.66 14.17 -4.30
C PRO A 81 14.66 13.01 -4.10
N SER A 82 14.65 12.33 -2.96
CA SER A 82 15.53 11.19 -2.68
C SER A 82 14.84 9.82 -2.77
N GLY A 83 13.51 9.77 -2.90
CA GLY A 83 12.75 8.54 -2.63
C GLY A 83 12.82 8.18 -1.14
N ASP A 84 11.90 7.36 -0.68
CA ASP A 84 11.91 6.92 0.72
C ASP A 84 11.53 5.46 0.84
N ASN A 85 12.14 4.81 1.81
CA ASN A 85 12.01 3.38 2.05
C ASN A 85 11.54 3.16 3.49
N PHE A 86 10.36 2.59 3.63
CA PHE A 86 9.74 2.32 4.91
C PHE A 86 9.82 0.83 5.21
N LEU A 87 10.25 0.50 6.42
CA LEU A 87 10.13 -0.84 6.97
C LEU A 87 9.13 -0.79 8.12
N ILE A 88 8.01 -1.48 7.95
CA ILE A 88 6.88 -1.44 8.89
C ILE A 88 6.71 -2.82 9.51
N PHE A 89 6.65 -2.84 10.84
CA PHE A 89 6.30 -4.00 11.64
C PHE A 89 4.92 -3.77 12.24
N SER A 90 3.99 -4.68 11.99
CA SER A 90 2.63 -4.61 12.50
C SER A 90 2.34 -5.86 13.32
N LEU A 91 1.77 -5.64 14.51
CA LEU A 91 1.26 -6.69 15.37
C LEU A 91 -0.22 -6.39 15.59
N ALA A 92 -1.09 -7.32 15.21
CA ALA A 92 -2.51 -7.25 15.38
C ALA A 92 -2.97 -8.35 16.35
N LYS A 93 -3.96 -8.00 17.16
CA LYS A 93 -4.66 -8.94 18.02
C LYS A 93 -6.15 -8.66 17.91
N SER A 94 -6.90 -9.66 17.47
CA SER A 94 -8.34 -9.58 17.37
C SER A 94 -8.97 -9.87 18.73
N PHE A 95 -9.89 -9.02 19.16
CA PHE A 95 -10.69 -9.23 20.37
C PHE A 95 -12.14 -9.44 19.95
N SER A 96 -12.71 -10.59 20.29
CA SER A 96 -14.15 -10.82 20.19
C SER A 96 -14.77 -10.56 21.55
N PHE A 97 -15.82 -9.76 21.59
CA PHE A 97 -16.68 -9.61 22.75
C PHE A 97 -17.95 -10.40 22.49
N GLU A 98 -18.29 -11.29 23.42
CA GLU A 98 -19.56 -12.03 23.45
C GLU A 98 -20.63 -11.25 24.19
#